data_AF-A9YUB9-F1
#
_entry.id   AF-A9YUB9-F1
#
_cell.length_a   1.000
_cell.length_b   1.000
_cell.length_c   1.000
_cell.angle_alpha   90.00
_cell.angle_beta   90.00
_cell.angle_gamma   90.00
#
_symmetry.space_group_name_H-M   'P 1'
#
loop_
_entity.id
_entity.type
_entity.pdbx_description
1 polymer ?
#
loop_
_entity_poly.entity_id
_entity_poly.type
_entity_poly.pdbx_seq_one_letter_code
_entity_poly.pdbx_strand_id
1 'polypeptide(L)'
;ELDGKLVTELIYVHSKMLIADDNTVIIGSANINDRSMLGKRDSEVAVIFEDIHTVKSVMDGQEYQAGRFGLSMRLECFRMILGANTDPSIDVTDPLSDQFYKEVWMTTAARNATIYQKVFRCLPS
;
A
#
# COMPACT_ATOMS: atom_id res chain seq x y z
N GLU A 1 13.44 13.16 -17.89
CA GLU A 1 14.25 14.39 -17.97
C GLU A 1 13.40 15.47 -18.62
N LEU A 2 13.43 16.68 -18.08
CA LEU A 2 12.86 17.88 -18.72
C LEU A 2 14.04 18.75 -19.11
N ASP A 3 14.19 19.00 -20.42
CA ASP A 3 15.30 19.77 -20.98
C ASP A 3 16.71 19.30 -20.52
N GLY A 4 16.92 17.98 -20.53
CA GLY A 4 18.20 17.37 -20.14
C GLY A 4 18.51 17.43 -18.64
N LYS A 5 17.54 17.79 -17.80
CA LYS A 5 17.66 17.76 -16.33
C LYS A 5 16.79 16.66 -15.74
N LEU A 6 17.36 15.94 -14.78
CA LEU A 6 16.59 15.04 -13.92
C LEU A 6 15.62 15.86 -13.07
N VAL A 7 14.39 15.38 -12.98
CA VAL A 7 13.31 15.99 -12.18
C VAL A 7 12.67 14.91 -11.32
N THR A 8 12.08 15.33 -10.22
CA THR A 8 11.26 14.48 -9.34
C THR A 8 9.97 15.20 -9.02
N GLU A 9 8.91 14.44 -8.82
CA GLU A 9 7.62 14.92 -8.33
C GLU A 9 6.99 13.84 -7.45
N LEU A 10 6.16 14.24 -6.50
CA LEU A 10 5.43 13.29 -5.66
C LEU A 10 4.34 12.58 -6.47
N ILE A 11 4.08 11.32 -6.11
CA ILE A 11 2.89 10.60 -6.57
C ILE A 11 1.76 10.93 -5.59
N TYR A 12 0.71 11.57 -6.07
CA TYR A 12 -0.38 12.00 -5.22
C TYR A 12 -1.30 10.83 -4.86
N VAL A 13 -1.23 10.37 -3.61
CA VAL A 13 -2.07 9.28 -3.09
C VAL A 13 -3.48 9.82 -2.82
N HIS A 14 -4.35 9.70 -3.82
CA HIS A 14 -5.75 10.11 -3.71
C HIS A 14 -6.68 8.97 -3.27
N SER A 15 -6.18 7.75 -3.12
CA SER A 15 -6.97 6.59 -2.73
C SER A 15 -7.63 6.76 -1.36
N LYS A 16 -8.85 6.22 -1.20
CA LYS A 16 -9.50 6.02 0.10
C LYS A 16 -9.89 4.56 0.20
N MET A 17 -8.96 3.79 0.76
CA MET A 17 -9.03 2.34 0.79
C MET A 17 -8.53 1.84 2.14
N LEU A 18 -9.15 0.78 2.64
CA LEU A 18 -8.70 0.01 3.80
C LEU A 18 -8.70 -1.46 3.42
N ILE A 19 -7.64 -2.18 3.77
CA ILE A 19 -7.57 -3.65 3.69
C ILE A 19 -7.24 -4.15 5.10
N ALA A 20 -8.01 -5.10 5.59
CA ALA A 20 -7.79 -5.76 6.87
C ALA A 20 -7.69 -7.27 6.66
N ASP A 21 -6.66 -7.86 7.30
CA ASP A 21 -6.43 -9.30 7.41
C ASP A 21 -6.47 -10.08 6.08
N ASP A 22 -6.17 -9.41 4.96
CA ASP A 22 -6.30 -9.94 3.59
C ASP A 22 -7.69 -10.54 3.27
N ASN A 23 -8.75 -10.18 4.00
CA ASN A 23 -10.10 -10.73 3.80
C ASN A 23 -11.22 -9.68 3.79
N THR A 24 -10.95 -8.46 4.27
CA THR A 24 -11.93 -7.37 4.30
C THR A 24 -11.35 -6.15 3.63
N VAL A 25 -12.09 -5.58 2.68
CA VAL A 25 -11.67 -4.38 1.94
C VAL A 25 -12.78 -3.34 1.97
N ILE A 26 -12.43 -2.10 2.26
CA ILE A 26 -13.31 -0.94 2.05
C ILE A 26 -12.70 -0.08 0.95
N ILE A 27 -13.49 0.26 -0.08
CA ILE A 27 -13.13 1.25 -1.10
C ILE A 27 -14.24 2.28 -1.19
N GLY A 28 -13.88 3.56 -1.27
CA GLY A 28 -14.87 4.62 -1.45
C GLY A 28 -14.28 5.97 -1.78
N SER A 29 -15.10 7.01 -1.59
CA SER A 29 -14.72 8.41 -1.73
C SER A 29 -14.33 9.06 -0.37
N ALA A 30 -14.77 8.46 0.74
CA ALA A 30 -14.62 9.02 2.08
C ALA A 30 -13.16 9.08 2.55
N ASN A 31 -12.63 10.28 2.77
CA ASN A 31 -11.33 10.47 3.41
C ASN A 31 -11.40 10.13 4.91
N ILE A 32 -10.26 9.83 5.53
CA ILE A 32 -10.15 9.72 7.00
C ILE A 32 -10.09 11.13 7.60
N ASN A 33 -11.24 11.80 7.66
CA ASN A 33 -11.43 13.09 8.32
C ASN A 33 -12.91 13.34 8.65
N ASP A 34 -13.19 14.33 9.50
CA ASP A 34 -14.55 14.67 9.90
C ASP A 34 -15.46 15.13 8.74
N ARG A 35 -14.89 15.69 7.67
CA ARG A 35 -15.66 16.16 6.51
C ARG A 35 -16.35 14.99 5.80
N SER A 36 -15.63 13.89 5.62
CA SER A 36 -16.15 12.68 4.99
C SER A 36 -16.85 11.73 5.97
N MET A 37 -16.37 11.62 7.22
CA MET A 37 -16.78 10.54 8.15
C MET A 37 -18.00 10.88 9.04
N LEU A 38 -18.33 12.16 9.26
CA LEU A 38 -19.44 12.53 10.16
C LEU A 38 -20.84 12.37 9.53
N GLY A 39 -20.93 12.16 8.22
CA GLY A 39 -22.20 11.99 7.48
C GLY A 39 -23.11 13.24 7.40
N LYS A 40 -22.86 14.27 8.22
CA LYS A 40 -23.60 15.55 8.22
C LYS A 40 -22.96 16.64 7.35
N ARG A 41 -21.85 16.32 6.67
CA ARG A 41 -21.06 17.26 5.86
C ARG A 41 -21.10 16.83 4.40
N ASP A 42 -20.03 16.22 3.89
CA ASP A 42 -19.96 15.82 2.50
C ASP A 42 -20.75 14.51 2.28
N SER A 43 -21.33 14.36 1.10
CA SER A 43 -21.95 13.10 0.68
C SER A 43 -20.87 12.18 0.13
N GLU A 44 -20.70 11.03 0.78
CA GLU A 44 -19.67 10.04 0.42
C GLU A 44 -20.32 8.68 0.14
N VAL A 45 -19.63 7.86 -0.66
CA VAL A 45 -20.01 6.47 -0.90
C VAL A 45 -18.82 5.55 -0.66
N ALA A 46 -19.07 4.42 -0.01
CA ALA A 46 -18.08 3.37 0.17
C ALA A 46 -18.75 2.00 0.09
N VAL A 47 -17.99 1.01 -0.33
CA VAL A 47 -18.39 -0.40 -0.36
C VAL A 47 -17.43 -1.17 0.54
N ILE A 48 -18.01 -2.01 1.41
CA ILE A 48 -17.27 -3.05 2.13
C ILE A 48 -17.40 -4.36 1.35
N PHE A 49 -16.27 -5.04 1.16
CA PHE A 49 -16.18 -6.34 0.55
C PHE A 49 -15.52 -7.30 1.54
N GLU A 50 -16.25 -8.31 1.96
CA GLU A 50 -15.77 -9.39 2.82
C GLU A 50 -15.66 -10.66 1.98
N ASP A 51 -14.46 -11.22 1.88
CA ASP A 51 -14.22 -12.42 1.09
C ASP A 51 -14.90 -13.64 1.71
N ILE A 52 -15.70 -14.34 0.90
CA ILE A 52 -16.25 -15.65 1.24
C ILE A 52 -15.40 -16.82 0.72
N HIS A 53 -14.56 -16.56 -0.29
CA HIS A 53 -13.69 -17.56 -0.90
C HIS A 53 -12.25 -17.28 -0.49
N THR A 54 -11.63 -18.27 0.15
CA THR A 54 -10.27 -18.15 0.65
C THR A 54 -9.27 -18.92 -0.21
N VAL A 55 -8.01 -18.50 -0.12
CA VAL A 55 -6.85 -19.17 -0.71
C VAL A 55 -5.77 -19.35 0.35
N LYS A 56 -4.92 -20.36 0.17
CA LYS A 56 -3.76 -20.57 1.04
C LYS A 56 -2.83 -19.36 0.96
N SER A 57 -2.44 -18.84 2.12
CA SER A 57 -1.54 -17.72 2.31
C SER A 57 -0.71 -17.94 3.58
N VAL A 58 0.06 -16.93 3.98
CA VAL A 58 0.86 -16.92 5.20
C VAL A 58 0.65 -15.59 5.93
N MET A 59 0.54 -15.64 7.26
CA MET A 59 0.58 -14.49 8.14
C MET A 59 1.51 -14.77 9.31
N ASP A 60 2.56 -13.97 9.45
CA ASP A 60 3.59 -14.12 10.49
C ASP A 60 4.19 -15.54 10.56
N GLY A 61 4.53 -16.07 9.38
CA GLY A 61 5.08 -17.42 9.20
C GLY A 61 4.09 -18.56 9.43
N GLN A 62 2.85 -18.28 9.83
CA GLN A 62 1.81 -19.29 10.04
C GLN A 62 0.95 -19.47 8.79
N GLU A 63 0.51 -20.71 8.54
CA GLU A 63 -0.48 -20.99 7.49
C GLU A 63 -1.75 -20.19 7.74
N TYR A 64 -2.20 -19.46 6.72
CA TYR A 64 -3.37 -18.59 6.79
C TYR A 64 -4.30 -18.80 5.61
N GLN A 65 -5.61 -18.61 5.82
CA GLN A 65 -6.62 -18.66 4.76
C GLN A 65 -7.04 -17.23 4.44
N ALA A 66 -6.38 -16.63 3.45
CA ALA A 66 -6.65 -15.25 3.06
C ALA A 66 -7.83 -15.16 2.10
N GLY A 67 -8.57 -14.05 2.14
CA GLY A 67 -9.59 -13.75 1.15
C GLY A 67 -8.98 -13.56 -0.23
N ARG A 68 -9.60 -14.13 -1.27
CA ARG A 68 -9.06 -14.07 -2.62
C ARG A 68 -8.94 -12.61 -3.12
N PHE A 69 -9.96 -11.79 -2.88
CA PHE A 69 -9.96 -10.40 -3.33
C PHE A 69 -9.04 -9.54 -2.47
N GLY A 70 -9.16 -9.59 -1.15
CA GLY A 70 -8.33 -8.85 -0.19
C GLY A 70 -6.84 -9.08 -0.41
N LEU A 71 -6.42 -10.35 -0.46
CA LEU A 71 -5.03 -10.72 -0.73
C LEU A 71 -4.55 -10.17 -2.09
N SER A 72 -5.36 -10.34 -3.15
CA SER A 72 -4.96 -9.91 -4.49
C SER A 72 -4.73 -8.40 -4.57
N MET A 73 -5.60 -7.60 -3.92
CA MET A 73 -5.46 -6.14 -3.91
C MET A 73 -4.27 -5.68 -3.09
N ARG A 74 -4.03 -6.29 -1.92
CA ARG A 74 -2.86 -5.98 -1.11
C ARG A 74 -1.56 -6.36 -1.82
N LEU A 75 -1.51 -7.53 -2.47
CA LEU A 75 -0.37 -7.95 -3.29
C LEU A 75 -0.09 -6.95 -4.41
N GLU A 76 -1.11 -6.51 -5.15
CA GLU A 76 -0.93 -5.53 -6.24
C GLU A 76 -0.37 -4.20 -5.71
N CYS A 77 -0.91 -3.70 -4.59
CA CYS A 77 -0.40 -2.49 -3.95
C CYS A 77 1.06 -2.64 -3.53
N PHE A 78 1.41 -3.74 -2.85
CA PHE A 78 2.78 -3.96 -2.39
C PHE A 78 3.75 -4.11 -3.55
N ARG A 79 3.40 -4.86 -4.60
CA ARG A 79 4.27 -5.03 -5.77
C ARG A 79 4.52 -3.72 -6.51
N MET A 80 3.49 -2.89 -6.64
CA MET A 80 3.62 -1.58 -7.27
C MET A 80 4.50 -0.64 -6.45
N ILE A 81 4.21 -0.49 -5.15
CA ILE A 81 4.88 0.50 -4.28
C ILE A 81 6.32 0.10 -3.97
N LEU A 82 6.59 -1.20 -3.81
CA LEU A 82 7.92 -1.70 -3.44
C LEU A 82 8.79 -2.06 -4.67
N GLY A 83 8.23 -1.99 -5.88
CA GLY A 83 8.96 -2.35 -7.10
C GLY A 83 9.08 -3.86 -7.37
N ALA A 84 8.32 -4.70 -6.66
CA ALA A 84 8.34 -6.15 -6.84
C ALA A 84 7.73 -6.62 -8.17
N ASN A 85 7.05 -5.72 -8.90
CA ASN A 85 6.67 -5.98 -10.30
C ASN A 85 7.89 -6.09 -11.23
N THR A 86 9.00 -5.44 -10.88
CA THR A 86 10.26 -5.46 -11.67
C THR A 86 11.37 -6.28 -11.02
N ASP A 87 11.29 -6.50 -9.70
CA ASP A 87 12.27 -7.27 -8.94
C ASP A 87 11.59 -8.45 -8.22
N PRO A 88 11.66 -9.67 -8.78
CA PRO A 88 11.06 -10.86 -8.18
C PRO A 88 11.70 -11.29 -6.85
N SER A 89 12.84 -10.71 -6.45
CA SER A 89 13.49 -11.03 -5.18
C SER A 89 12.80 -10.37 -3.98
N ILE A 90 11.94 -9.38 -4.23
CA ILE A 90 11.17 -8.70 -3.19
C ILE A 90 9.96 -9.56 -2.84
N ASP A 91 10.07 -10.31 -1.76
CA ASP A 91 8.95 -11.08 -1.22
C ASP A 91 7.95 -10.16 -0.51
N VAL A 92 6.70 -10.24 -0.94
CA VAL A 92 5.56 -9.48 -0.41
C VAL A 92 4.41 -10.38 0.00
N THR A 93 4.66 -11.69 0.16
CA THR A 93 3.63 -12.69 0.43
C THR A 93 3.07 -12.58 1.85
N ASP A 94 3.93 -12.58 2.87
CA ASP A 94 3.57 -12.43 4.28
C ASP A 94 3.65 -10.95 4.71
N PRO A 95 2.51 -10.29 4.96
CA PRO A 95 2.48 -8.87 5.27
C PRO A 95 2.90 -8.54 6.72
N LEU A 96 3.06 -9.54 7.59
CA LEU A 96 3.31 -9.35 9.02
C LEU A 96 4.71 -9.80 9.46
N SER A 97 5.39 -10.62 8.67
CA SER A 97 6.71 -11.13 9.05
C SER A 97 7.71 -10.00 9.34
N ASP A 98 8.54 -10.24 10.36
CA ASP A 98 9.62 -9.32 10.74
C ASP A 98 10.57 -9.01 9.57
N GLN A 99 10.83 -10.01 8.73
CA GLN A 99 11.62 -9.88 7.51
C GLN A 99 10.97 -8.90 6.54
N PHE A 100 9.68 -9.08 6.22
CA PHE A 100 8.96 -8.16 5.34
C PHE A 100 8.94 -6.74 5.92
N TYR A 101 8.54 -6.58 7.20
CA TYR A 101 8.38 -5.26 7.80
C TYR A 101 9.71 -4.49 7.88
N LYS A 102 10.77 -5.12 8.40
CA LYS A 102 12.06 -4.45 8.65
C LYS A 102 12.92 -4.36 7.39
N GLU A 103 13.08 -5.48 6.68
CA GLU A 103 14.06 -5.61 5.61
C GLU A 103 13.51 -5.19 4.24
N VAL A 104 12.19 -5.27 4.04
CA VAL A 104 11.54 -4.84 2.79
C VAL A 104 10.88 -3.47 2.96
N TRP A 105 9.85 -3.36 3.78
CA TRP A 105 9.02 -2.16 3.88
C TRP A 105 9.80 -0.94 4.40
N MET A 106 10.32 -1.03 5.63
CA MET A 106 11.02 0.08 6.27
C MET A 106 12.32 0.44 5.55
N THR A 107 13.09 -0.57 5.14
CA THR A 107 14.36 -0.36 4.42
C THR A 107 14.14 0.30 3.06
N THR A 108 13.15 -0.14 2.28
CA THR A 108 12.84 0.48 0.98
C THR A 108 12.41 1.93 1.15
N ALA A 109 11.52 2.22 2.10
CA ALA A 109 11.07 3.58 2.39
C ALA A 109 12.24 4.50 2.79
N ALA A 110 13.07 4.06 3.75
CA ALA A 110 14.21 4.85 4.25
C ALA A 110 15.27 5.07 3.17
N ARG A 111 15.60 4.02 2.39
CA ARG A 111 16.56 4.11 1.28
C ARG A 111 16.08 5.10 0.23
N ASN A 112 14.82 4.99 -0.21
CA ASN A 112 14.27 5.85 -1.24
C ASN A 112 14.21 7.31 -0.77
N ALA A 113 13.70 7.56 0.44
CA ALA A 113 13.66 8.91 1.02
C ALA A 113 15.06 9.54 1.09
N THR A 114 16.07 8.78 1.54
CA THR A 114 17.47 9.26 1.59
C THR A 114 18.02 9.61 0.22
N ILE A 115 17.76 8.78 -0.80
CA ILE A 115 18.21 9.03 -2.17
C ILE A 115 17.53 10.27 -2.75
N TYR A 116 16.20 10.37 -2.65
CA TYR A 116 15.46 11.53 -3.16
C TYR A 116 15.91 12.83 -2.49
N GLN A 117 16.11 12.81 -1.17
CA GLN A 117 16.61 13.98 -0.44
C GLN A 117 18.03 14.36 -0.87
N LYS A 118 18.92 13.38 -1.05
CA LYS A 118 20.32 13.64 -1.43
C LYS A 118 20.44 14.17 -2.86
N VAL A 119 19.66 13.63 -3.80
CA VAL A 119 19.75 13.96 -5.23
C VAL A 119 18.96 15.23 -5.55
N PHE A 120 17.73 15.34 -5.03
CA PHE A 120 16.79 16.39 -5.44
C PHE A 120 16.53 17.45 -4.37
N ARG A 121 16.85 17.18 -3.09
CA ARG A 121 16.52 18.07 -1.95
C ARG A 121 15.04 18.47 -1.96
N CYS A 122 14.17 17.51 -2.28
CA CYS A 122 12.74 17.71 -2.40
C CYS A 122 12.09 18.01 -1.03
N LEU A 123 10.94 18.66 -1.06
CA LEU A 123 10.09 18.88 0.13
C LEU A 123 8.84 18.00 0.02
N PRO A 124 8.24 17.58 1.14
CA PRO A 124 8.78 17.62 2.51
C PRO A 124 9.98 16.68 2.67
N SER A 125 10.80 16.89 3.72
CA SER A 125 11.99 16.09 4.02
C SER A 125 11.98 15.52 5.43
#